data_AF-A0A165N2G2-F1
#
_entry.id   AF-A0A165N2G2-F1
#
_cell.length_a   1.000
_cell.length_b   1.000
_cell.length_c   1.000
_cell.angle_alpha   90.00
_cell.angle_beta   90.00
_cell.angle_gamma   90.00
#
_symmetry.space_group_name_H-M   'P 1'
#
loop_
_entity.id
_entity.type
_entity.pdbx_description
1 polymer ?
#
loop_
_entity_poly.entity_id
_entity_poly.type
_entity_poly.pdbx_seq_one_letter_code
_entity_poly.pdbx_strand_id
1 'polypeptide(L)'
;METKQYSLKLLKKQEADTVKKQCKMCGKVTIFTDTTIRRHNANGKNIYQFAIYKCPKNHSWNKKLDSYKSFTNHVDPATLVPSEFQAIEEGEKISLSVADHQSYEINIAGADGNFRLDRTLADYIEGWSRTEIAQRIKCGSILLNNCLTKPSQKLAVHDKISITIKK
;
A
#
# COMPACT_ATOMS: atom_id res chain seq x y z
N MET A 1 -13.73 19.78 -18.04
CA MET A 1 -12.44 19.33 -17.47
C MET A 1 -12.60 17.87 -17.12
N GLU A 2 -12.07 16.97 -17.93
CA GLU A 2 -12.10 15.54 -17.63
C GLU A 2 -11.04 15.25 -16.57
N THR A 3 -11.47 14.80 -15.39
CA THR A 3 -10.58 14.32 -14.34
C THR A 3 -10.61 12.81 -14.34
N LYS A 4 -9.49 12.16 -14.66
CA LYS A 4 -9.38 10.71 -14.56
C LYS A 4 -8.90 10.34 -13.16
N GLN A 5 -9.66 9.47 -12.50
CA GLN A 5 -9.43 9.05 -11.13
C GLN A 5 -8.96 7.60 -11.10
N TYR A 6 -7.80 7.37 -10.49
CA TYR A 6 -7.17 6.07 -10.36
C TYR A 6 -6.93 5.72 -8.89
N SER A 7 -6.99 4.43 -8.57
CA SER A 7 -6.66 3.89 -7.25
C SER A 7 -5.48 2.93 -7.39
N LEU A 8 -4.46 3.15 -6.56
CA LEU A 8 -3.21 2.39 -6.59
C LEU A 8 -3.00 1.65 -5.28
N LYS A 9 -2.73 0.34 -5.37
CA LYS A 9 -2.37 -0.50 -4.24
C LYS A 9 -0.91 -0.90 -4.33
N LEU A 10 -0.08 -0.29 -3.48
CA LEU A 10 1.35 -0.54 -3.41
C LEU A 10 1.62 -1.70 -2.46
N LEU A 11 1.80 -2.88 -3.04
CA LEU A 11 2.15 -4.10 -2.32
C LEU A 11 3.65 -4.36 -2.46
N LYS A 12 4.39 -4.47 -1.35
CA LYS A 12 5.74 -4.99 -1.41
C LYS A 12 5.64 -6.48 -1.76
N LYS A 13 6.41 -6.93 -2.76
CA LYS A 13 6.65 -8.37 -2.97
C LYS A 13 7.19 -8.95 -1.66
N GLN A 14 6.33 -9.63 -0.91
CA GLN A 14 6.71 -10.26 0.34
C GLN A 14 7.51 -11.51 -0.02
N GLU A 15 8.84 -11.44 0.13
CA GLU A 15 9.57 -12.65 0.50
C GLU A 15 8.92 -13.17 1.79
N ALA A 16 8.71 -14.48 1.89
CA ALA A 16 8.04 -15.08 3.05
C ALA A 16 8.69 -14.55 4.34
N ASP A 17 7.91 -13.87 5.19
CA ASP A 17 8.43 -13.28 6.43
C ASP A 17 9.02 -14.42 7.27
N THR A 18 10.31 -14.33 7.57
CA THR A 18 11.04 -15.35 8.33
C THR A 18 11.61 -14.75 9.60
N VAL A 19 11.46 -15.47 10.71
CA VAL A 19 11.88 -15.02 12.04
C VAL A 19 12.76 -16.07 12.70
N LYS A 20 13.93 -15.69 13.20
CA LYS A 20 14.78 -16.56 14.02
C LYS A 20 14.27 -16.55 15.46
N LYS A 21 13.88 -17.73 15.98
CA LYS A 21 13.39 -17.86 17.35
C LYS A 21 13.68 -19.25 17.91
N GLN A 22 13.84 -19.36 19.23
CA GLN A 22 13.88 -20.65 19.90
C GLN A 22 12.53 -21.36 19.78
N CYS A 23 12.53 -22.53 19.16
CA CYS A 23 11.35 -23.38 19.09
C CYS A 23 11.20 -24.14 20.40
N LYS A 24 10.10 -23.90 21.13
CA LYS A 24 9.81 -24.56 22.42
C LYS A 24 9.81 -26.09 22.33
N MET A 25 9.38 -26.64 21.19
CA MET A 25 9.32 -28.09 20.96
C MET A 25 10.65 -28.67 20.46
N CYS A 26 11.45 -27.90 19.71
CA CYS A 26 12.75 -28.38 19.24
C CYS A 26 13.90 -28.12 20.23
N GLY A 27 13.69 -27.28 21.24
CA GLY A 27 14.71 -26.82 22.19
C GLY A 27 15.76 -25.85 21.62
N LYS A 28 15.92 -25.78 20.29
CA LYS A 28 16.94 -24.96 19.61
C LYS A 28 16.37 -23.72 18.89
N VAL A 29 17.24 -22.75 18.61
CA VAL A 29 16.93 -21.61 17.74
C VAL A 29 16.77 -22.10 16.29
N THR A 30 15.61 -21.82 15.69
CA THR A 30 15.27 -22.19 14.33
C THR A 30 14.63 -21.02 13.59
N ILE A 31 14.61 -21.10 12.26
CA ILE A 31 13.88 -20.17 11.41
C ILE A 31 12.41 -20.58 11.40
N PHE A 32 11.53 -19.62 11.63
CA PHE A 32 10.08 -19.75 11.54
C PHE A 32 9.63 -19.00 10.31
N THR A 33 8.87 -19.64 9.43
CA THR A 33 8.35 -19.04 8.18
C THR A 33 6.86 -18.74 8.34
N ASP A 34 6.41 -17.56 7.92
CA ASP A 34 4.99 -17.20 7.92
C ASP A 34 4.24 -18.15 6.98
N THR A 35 3.18 -18.76 7.50
CA THR A 35 2.33 -19.67 6.72
C THR A 35 1.21 -18.95 5.97
N THR A 36 1.15 -17.61 6.07
CA THR A 36 0.06 -16.71 5.64
C THR A 36 -1.28 -16.96 6.33
N ILE A 37 -1.41 -18.05 7.09
CA ILE A 37 -2.57 -18.35 7.92
C ILE A 37 -2.66 -17.35 9.07
N ARG A 38 -3.89 -16.86 9.30
CA ARG A 38 -4.24 -15.93 10.38
C ARG A 38 -5.22 -16.59 11.34
N ARG A 39 -5.00 -16.39 12.64
CA ARG A 39 -5.86 -16.87 13.73
C ARG A 39 -6.43 -15.69 14.49
N HIS A 40 -7.75 -15.69 14.68
CA HIS A 40 -8.44 -14.73 15.53
C HIS A 40 -8.89 -15.42 16.82
N ASN A 41 -8.50 -14.88 17.97
CA ASN A 41 -8.98 -15.34 19.27
C ASN A 41 -9.77 -14.19 19.92
N ALA A 42 -11.04 -14.41 20.26
CA ALA A 42 -11.83 -13.44 21.01
C ALA A 42 -11.84 -13.77 22.50
N ASN A 43 -11.82 -12.75 23.37
CA ASN A 43 -12.04 -12.91 24.82
C ASN A 43 -13.31 -12.18 25.32
N GLY A 44 -14.28 -11.97 24.42
CA GLY A 44 -15.50 -11.22 24.67
C GLY A 44 -15.35 -9.71 24.42
N LYS A 45 -14.28 -9.08 24.91
CA LYS A 45 -14.04 -7.62 24.74
C LYS A 45 -13.08 -7.26 23.63
N ASN A 46 -12.08 -8.11 23.39
CA ASN A 46 -11.08 -7.88 22.36
C ASN A 46 -11.00 -9.08 21.43
N ILE A 47 -10.68 -8.82 20.16
CA ILE A 47 -10.30 -9.82 19.17
C ILE A 47 -8.80 -9.65 18.95
N TYR A 48 -8.06 -10.74 19.17
CA TYR A 48 -6.61 -10.80 18.98
C TYR A 48 -6.32 -11.49 17.66
N GLN A 49 -5.54 -10.84 16.80
CA GLN A 49 -5.09 -11.41 15.55
C GLN A 49 -3.65 -11.91 15.67
N PHE A 50 -3.42 -13.15 15.24
CA PHE A 50 -2.11 -13.79 15.21
C PHE A 50 -1.78 -14.29 13.81
N ALA A 51 -0.53 -14.10 13.39
CA ALA A 51 0.07 -14.83 12.27
C ALA A 51 0.68 -16.13 12.78
N ILE A 52 0.45 -17.23 12.05
CA ILE A 52 1.00 -18.54 12.38
C ILE A 52 2.29 -18.73 11.58
N TYR A 53 3.38 -18.92 12.30
CA TYR A 53 4.66 -19.29 11.70
C TYR A 53 4.98 -20.74 12.02
N LYS A 54 5.69 -21.42 11.12
CA LYS A 54 6.13 -22.80 11.31
C LYS A 54 7.64 -22.94 11.16
N CYS A 55 8.23 -23.75 12.03
CA CYS A 55 9.63 -24.15 11.87
C CYS A 55 9.76 -25.31 10.85
N PRO A 56 10.98 -25.72 10.44
CA PRO A 56 11.17 -26.83 9.49
C PRO A 56 10.61 -28.17 9.97
N LYS A 57 10.44 -28.33 11.30
CA LYS A 57 9.79 -29.49 11.92
C LYS A 57 8.28 -29.33 12.12
N ASN A 58 7.65 -28.37 11.44
CA ASN A 58 6.20 -28.11 11.47
C ASN A 58 5.62 -27.70 12.84
N HIS A 59 6.45 -27.28 13.80
CA HIS A 59 5.96 -26.71 15.06
C HIS A 59 5.52 -25.27 14.88
N SER A 60 4.39 -24.90 15.48
CA SER A 60 3.80 -23.57 15.36
C SER A 60 4.37 -22.58 16.37
N TRP A 61 4.55 -21.34 15.92
CA TRP A 61 4.73 -20.17 16.76
C TRP A 61 3.77 -19.08 16.30
N ASN A 62 3.01 -18.51 17.24
CA ASN A 62 2.06 -17.45 16.96
C ASN A 62 2.69 -16.09 17.24
N LYS A 63 2.75 -15.23 16.22
CA LYS A 63 3.15 -13.82 16.33
C LYS A 63 1.87 -12.98 16.42
N LYS A 64 1.70 -12.24 17.51
CA LYS A 64 0.57 -11.30 17.63
C LYS A 64 0.77 -10.19 16.59
N LEU A 65 -0.24 -9.95 15.76
CA LEU A 65 -0.26 -8.87 14.78
C LEU A 65 -0.94 -7.65 15.38
N ASP A 66 -2.17 -7.82 15.84
CA ASP A 66 -2.99 -6.72 16.33
C ASP A 66 -4.01 -7.16 17.39
N SER A 67 -4.67 -6.21 18.03
CA SER A 67 -5.83 -6.42 18.88
C SER A 67 -6.80 -5.24 18.83
N TYR A 68 -8.05 -5.52 18.52
CA TYR A 68 -9.13 -4.54 18.41
C TYR A 68 -10.30 -4.90 19.34
N LYS A 69 -11.15 -3.91 19.66
CA LYS A 69 -12.36 -4.14 20.45
C LYS A 69 -13.39 -4.89 19.61
N SER A 70 -14.14 -5.79 20.23
CA SER A 70 -15.27 -6.47 19.59
C SER A 70 -16.42 -5.52 19.26
N PHE A 71 -16.49 -4.39 19.97
CA PHE A 71 -17.43 -3.30 19.75
C PHE A 71 -16.64 -2.04 19.37
N THR A 72 -16.55 -1.76 18.07
CA THR A 72 -16.19 -0.43 17.57
C THR A 72 -17.37 0.09 16.78
N ASN A 73 -17.65 1.40 16.88
CA ASN A 73 -18.72 2.06 16.12
C ASN A 73 -18.65 1.61 14.65
N HIS A 74 -19.73 0.99 14.19
CA HIS A 74 -19.88 0.61 12.80
C HIS A 74 -19.82 1.91 11.98
N VAL A 75 -18.76 2.06 11.18
CA VAL A 75 -18.78 3.07 10.12
C VAL A 75 -19.85 2.59 9.15
N ASP A 76 -20.92 3.38 9.03
CA ASP A 76 -22.05 3.03 8.20
C ASP A 76 -21.57 2.93 6.75
N PRO A 77 -21.64 1.75 6.10
CA PRO A 77 -21.12 1.57 4.74
C PRO A 77 -21.72 2.57 3.74
N ALA A 78 -22.92 3.09 4.05
CA ALA A 78 -23.62 4.11 3.27
C ALA A 78 -22.93 5.50 3.27
N THR A 79 -22.05 5.79 4.24
CA THR A 79 -21.26 7.03 4.26
C THR A 79 -19.96 6.95 3.45
N LEU A 80 -19.58 5.75 3.01
CA LEU A 80 -18.50 5.58 2.03
C LEU A 80 -19.08 5.89 0.65
N VAL A 81 -18.97 7.15 0.23
CA VAL A 81 -19.25 7.53 -1.15
C VAL A 81 -18.27 6.74 -2.04
N PRO A 82 -18.74 5.84 -2.91
CA PRO A 82 -17.88 5.17 -3.87
C PRO A 82 -17.42 6.25 -4.85
N SER A 83 -16.20 6.73 -4.68
CA SER A 83 -15.54 7.43 -5.76
C SER A 83 -15.10 6.35 -6.74
N GLU A 84 -15.60 6.41 -7.97
CA GLU A 84 -15.29 5.47 -9.05
C GLU A 84 -13.81 5.63 -9.47
N PHE A 85 -12.89 5.26 -8.57
CA PHE A 85 -11.49 5.15 -8.91
C PHE A 85 -11.29 3.88 -9.72
N GLN A 86 -10.70 4.01 -10.91
CA GLN A 86 -10.23 2.85 -11.65
C GLN A 86 -9.04 2.23 -10.89
N ALA A 87 -9.21 1.00 -10.40
CA ALA A 87 -8.12 0.26 -9.78
C ALA A 87 -7.06 -0.07 -10.84
N ILE A 88 -5.80 0.25 -10.55
CA ILE A 88 -4.66 -0.09 -11.40
C ILE A 88 -4.05 -1.38 -10.86
N GLU A 89 -4.10 -2.44 -11.67
CA GLU A 89 -3.49 -3.72 -11.33
C GLU A 89 -1.96 -3.71 -11.55
N GLU A 90 -1.25 -4.63 -10.91
CA GLU A 90 0.22 -4.72 -10.99
C GLU A 90 0.67 -5.02 -12.44
N GLY A 91 1.26 -4.03 -13.12
CA GLY A 91 1.75 -4.13 -14.50
C GLY A 91 0.97 -3.30 -15.52
N GLU A 92 -0.19 -2.76 -15.15
CA GLU A 92 -0.90 -1.78 -15.96
C GLU A 92 -0.22 -0.41 -15.88
N LYS A 93 0.01 0.20 -17.04
CA LYS A 93 0.57 1.55 -17.13
C LYS A 93 -0.52 2.53 -17.52
N ILE A 94 -0.53 3.66 -16.83
CA ILE A 94 -1.36 4.82 -17.16
C ILE A 94 -0.72 5.51 -18.35
N SER A 95 -1.34 5.39 -19.52
CA SER A 95 -1.00 6.20 -20.68
C SER A 95 -1.59 7.61 -20.47
N LEU A 96 -0.73 8.56 -20.13
CA LEU A 96 -1.13 9.97 -20.01
C LEU A 96 -1.16 10.59 -21.40
N SER A 97 -2.34 10.62 -22.01
CA SER A 97 -2.53 11.30 -23.30
C SER A 97 -2.40 12.81 -23.11
N VAL A 98 -1.51 13.45 -23.88
CA VAL A 98 -1.32 14.92 -23.91
C VAL A 98 -2.43 15.63 -24.70
N ALA A 99 -3.55 14.93 -24.96
CA ALA A 99 -4.52 15.34 -25.97
C ALA A 99 -5.36 16.55 -25.58
N ASP A 100 -5.52 16.88 -24.29
CA ASP A 100 -6.05 18.16 -23.83
C ASP A 100 -5.83 18.31 -22.31
N HIS A 101 -6.09 19.49 -21.76
CA HIS A 101 -5.94 19.86 -20.34
C HIS A 101 -6.66 18.87 -19.40
N GLN A 102 -6.01 17.76 -19.08
CA GLN A 102 -6.53 16.69 -18.24
C GLN A 102 -5.83 16.71 -16.87
N SER A 103 -6.65 16.65 -15.84
CA SER A 103 -6.24 16.41 -14.46
C SER A 103 -6.31 14.92 -14.16
N TYR A 104 -5.24 14.38 -13.59
CA TYR A 104 -5.21 12.99 -13.16
C TYR A 104 -5.07 12.95 -11.65
N GLU A 105 -5.90 12.14 -11.01
CA GLU A 105 -5.89 11.94 -9.58
C GLU A 105 -5.60 10.48 -9.28
N ILE A 106 -4.54 10.21 -8.53
CA ILE A 106 -4.16 8.86 -8.11
C ILE A 106 -4.26 8.80 -6.59
N ASN A 107 -5.15 7.95 -6.08
CA ASN A 107 -5.32 7.71 -4.65
C ASN A 107 -4.55 6.44 -4.25
N ILE A 108 -3.76 6.51 -3.18
CA ILE A 108 -3.06 5.36 -2.62
C ILE A 108 -4.00 4.60 -1.69
N ALA A 109 -4.68 3.58 -2.21
CA ALA A 109 -5.59 2.73 -1.44
C ALA A 109 -4.87 1.81 -0.44
N GLY A 110 -3.57 1.56 -0.63
CA GLY A 110 -2.75 0.79 0.29
C GLY A 110 -1.26 0.96 0.01
N ALA A 111 -0.45 1.01 1.06
CA ALA A 111 1.00 1.13 1.00
C ALA A 111 1.64 0.20 2.04
N ASP A 112 1.92 -1.04 1.64
CA ASP A 112 2.65 -2.01 2.47
C ASP A 112 4.14 -1.97 2.10
N GLY A 113 4.87 -0.98 2.61
CA GLY A 113 6.29 -0.82 2.34
C GLY A 113 6.75 0.63 2.26
N ASN A 114 8.02 0.83 1.91
CA ASN A 114 8.62 2.16 1.71
C ASN A 114 8.67 2.47 0.21
N PHE A 115 7.60 3.08 -0.29
CA PHE A 115 7.48 3.47 -1.69
C PHE A 115 7.80 4.96 -1.85
N ARG A 116 8.72 5.27 -2.77
CA ARG A 116 9.06 6.65 -3.10
C ARG A 116 8.21 7.14 -4.25
N LEU A 117 7.70 8.35 -4.14
CA LEU A 117 6.83 8.99 -5.11
C LEU A 117 7.43 8.98 -6.53
N ASP A 118 8.71 9.36 -6.69
CA ASP A 118 9.41 9.39 -7.98
C ASP A 118 9.46 8.03 -8.68
N ARG A 119 9.74 6.97 -7.91
CA ARG A 119 9.83 5.61 -8.42
C ARG A 119 8.45 5.06 -8.75
N THR A 120 7.50 5.22 -7.84
CA THR A 120 6.14 4.73 -8.02
C THR A 120 5.52 5.31 -9.29
N LEU A 121 5.60 6.62 -9.49
CA LEU A 121 5.05 7.24 -10.69
C LEU A 121 5.75 6.76 -11.98
N ALA A 122 7.06 6.47 -11.95
CA ALA A 122 7.78 5.98 -13.13
C ALA A 122 7.40 4.53 -13.49
N ASP A 123 7.03 3.72 -12.49
CA ASP A 123 6.62 2.34 -12.71
C ASP A 123 5.20 2.27 -13.30
N TYR A 124 4.31 3.20 -12.91
CA TYR A 124 2.90 3.20 -13.33
C TYR A 124 2.56 4.19 -14.46
N ILE A 125 3.37 5.20 -14.76
CA ILE A 125 3.12 6.12 -15.87
C ILE A 125 3.89 5.67 -17.11
N GLU A 126 3.19 5.49 -18.21
CA GLU A 126 3.82 5.18 -19.49
C GLU A 126 4.51 6.41 -20.08
N GLY A 127 5.75 6.22 -20.57
CA GLY A 127 6.48 7.24 -21.32
C GLY A 127 7.20 8.31 -20.50
N TRP A 128 6.99 8.38 -19.17
CA TRP A 128 7.72 9.35 -18.33
C TRP A 128 8.91 8.69 -17.61
N SER A 129 10.08 9.29 -17.77
CA SER A 129 11.26 8.86 -17.01
C SER A 129 11.20 9.33 -15.56
N ARG A 130 11.89 8.63 -14.66
CA ARG A 130 12.03 9.04 -13.25
C ARG A 130 12.61 10.45 -13.10
N THR A 131 13.54 10.83 -13.98
CA THR A 131 14.13 12.18 -14.02
C THR A 131 13.13 13.24 -14.43
N GLU A 132 12.28 12.94 -15.41
CA GLU A 132 11.22 13.83 -15.88
C GLU A 132 10.13 14.02 -14.82
N ILE A 133 9.72 12.94 -14.15
CA ILE A 133 8.82 13.00 -13.00
C ILE A 133 9.40 13.88 -11.89
N ALA A 134 10.69 13.70 -11.55
CA ALA A 134 11.35 14.51 -10.53
C ALA A 134 11.37 16.01 -10.90
N GLN A 135 11.52 16.36 -12.18
CA GLN A 135 11.41 17.74 -12.66
C GLN A 135 9.98 18.25 -12.57
N ARG A 136 8.99 17.47 -13.02
CA ARG A 136 7.55 17.84 -12.96
C ARG A 136 7.06 18.07 -11.53
N ILE A 137 7.55 17.29 -10.55
CA ILE A 137 7.30 17.52 -9.12
C ILE A 137 7.89 18.87 -8.67
N LYS A 138 9.13 19.17 -9.04
CA LYS A 138 9.78 20.45 -8.70
C LYS A 138 9.08 21.65 -9.33
N CYS A 139 8.58 21.49 -10.55
CA CYS A 139 7.83 22.51 -11.28
C CYS A 139 6.37 22.66 -10.80
N GLY A 140 5.91 21.84 -9.84
CA GLY A 140 4.55 21.90 -9.30
C GLY A 140 3.47 21.30 -10.22
N SER A 141 3.86 20.59 -11.28
CA SER A 141 2.93 19.86 -12.16
C SER A 141 2.40 18.58 -11.50
N ILE A 142 3.10 18.07 -10.48
CA ILE A 142 2.71 16.92 -9.67
C ILE A 142 2.70 17.36 -8.21
N LEU A 143 1.56 17.18 -7.55
CA LEU A 143 1.34 17.53 -6.15
C LEU A 143 0.96 16.28 -5.35
N LEU A 144 1.43 16.19 -4.10
CA LEU A 144 1.01 15.18 -3.15
C LEU A 144 0.15 15.86 -2.08
N ASN A 145 -1.09 15.40 -1.90
CA ASN A 145 -2.09 16.01 -1.01
C ASN A 145 -2.24 17.53 -1.23
N ASN A 146 -2.23 17.95 -2.50
CA ASN A 146 -2.23 19.36 -2.93
C ASN A 146 -1.00 20.18 -2.46
N CYS A 147 0.07 19.54 -2.00
CA CYS A 147 1.31 20.19 -1.57
C CYS A 147 2.49 19.83 -2.48
N LEU A 148 3.43 20.76 -2.62
CA LEU A 148 4.69 20.53 -3.34
C LEU A 148 5.65 19.74 -2.43
N THR A 149 6.08 18.58 -2.90
CA THR A 149 6.89 17.65 -2.10
C THR A 149 8.21 17.30 -2.78
N LYS A 150 9.13 16.69 -2.03
CA LYS A 150 10.37 16.16 -2.61
C LYS A 150 10.06 14.93 -3.46
N PRO A 151 10.78 14.69 -4.57
CA PRO A 151 10.60 13.46 -5.36
C PRO A 151 10.85 12.17 -4.57
N SER A 152 11.70 12.23 -3.55
CA SER A 152 11.99 11.13 -2.65
C SER A 152 10.96 10.93 -1.53
N GLN A 153 9.85 11.68 -1.53
CA GLN A 153 8.83 11.58 -0.50
C GLN A 153 8.27 10.16 -0.46
N LYS A 154 8.05 9.66 0.76
CA LYS A 154 7.44 8.35 0.97
C LYS A 154 5.93 8.48 0.83
N LEU A 155 5.31 7.55 0.12
CA LEU A 155 3.86 7.44 -0.01
C LEU A 155 3.29 6.68 1.19
N ALA A 156 2.20 7.22 1.74
CA ALA A 156 1.40 6.61 2.80
C ALA A 156 0.03 6.19 2.26
N VAL A 157 -0.69 5.38 3.05
CA VAL A 157 -2.08 5.04 2.76
C VAL A 157 -2.93 6.31 2.80
N HIS A 158 -3.86 6.44 1.85
CA HIS A 158 -4.72 7.62 1.64
C HIS A 158 -4.02 8.87 1.11
N ASP A 159 -2.77 8.77 0.66
CA ASP A 159 -2.15 9.86 -0.10
C ASP A 159 -2.84 10.06 -1.45
N LYS A 160 -3.07 11.32 -1.80
CA LYS A 160 -3.67 11.77 -3.07
C LYS A 160 -2.60 12.44 -3.92
N ILE A 161 -2.30 11.87 -5.08
CA ILE A 161 -1.39 12.47 -6.06
C ILE A 161 -2.22 13.16 -7.12
N SER A 162 -1.97 14.44 -7.36
CA SER A 162 -2.62 15.24 -8.39
C SER A 162 -1.61 15.62 -9.45
N ILE A 163 -1.89 15.24 -10.70
CA ILE A 163 -1.05 15.52 -11.86
C ILE A 163 -1.83 16.44 -12.78
N THR A 164 -1.21 17.56 -13.15
CA THR A 164 -1.76 18.51 -14.11
C THR A 164 -0.84 18.59 -15.32
N ILE A 165 -1.37 18.30 -16.51
CA ILE A 165 -0.63 18.48 -17.77
C ILE A 165 -1.10 19.79 -18.39
N LYS A 166 -0.21 20.79 -18.42
CA LYS A 166 -0.41 22.05 -19.13
C LYS A 166 0.36 21.96 -20.46
N LYS A 167 -0.26 22.44 -21.54
CA LYS A 167 0.38 22.58 -22.84
C LYS A 167 1.42 23.70 -22.80
#